data_AF-R3TMJ8-F1
#
_entry.id   AF-R3TMJ8-F1
#
_cell.length_a   1.000
_cell.length_b   1.000
_cell.length_c   1.000
_cell.angle_alpha   90.00
_cell.angle_beta   90.00
_cell.angle_gamma   90.00
#
_symmetry.space_group_name_H-M   'P 1'
#
loop_
_entity.id
_entity.type
_entity.pdbx_description
1 polymer ?
#
loop_
_entity_poly.entity_id
_entity_poly.type
_entity_poly.pdbx_seq_one_letter_code
_entity_poly.pdbx_strand_id
1 'polypeptide(L)'
;MEKKTFVGESLLERVKFIGENGFLDAWRNRTFTWMIAGYSTLCTLFFGLLGRGYLHFLHARIVEELASDSSELVSKKGELTLLLHFLEKASLFVSLVFLLLSFAYLLTLLSKEFIQQKKEFQIKSYIGTSYFENAGIFWVSYALPYFIGELVGSFIAQLSYLAIILIANDSLKTYLLLPRYSLIWIDIPVFFIQTVFLIGTFFLIQKKMGGIENEENTIFVDHS
;
A
#
# COMPACT_ATOMS: atom_id res chain seq x y z
N MET A 1 26.67 4.08 35.61
CA MET A 1 26.44 4.15 34.15
C MET A 1 25.56 5.37 33.94
N GLU A 2 26.14 6.49 33.54
CA GLU A 2 25.41 7.77 33.44
C GLU A 2 24.35 7.70 32.34
N LYS A 3 23.11 8.04 32.68
CA LYS A 3 22.05 8.30 31.70
C LYS A 3 22.54 9.46 30.81
N LYS A 4 22.91 9.16 29.57
CA LYS A 4 22.93 10.19 28.52
C LYS A 4 21.48 10.55 28.21
N THR A 5 20.90 11.43 29.01
CA THR A 5 19.73 12.19 28.59
C THR A 5 20.17 13.04 27.41
N PHE A 6 19.78 12.63 26.20
CA PHE A 6 19.88 13.39 24.95
C PHE A 6 18.99 14.64 25.02
N VAL A 7 19.39 15.59 25.86
CA VAL A 7 18.76 16.91 26.03
C VAL A 7 19.70 17.88 25.33
N GLY A 8 19.49 18.09 24.02
CA GLY A 8 20.27 19.05 23.24
C GLY A 8 20.42 18.75 21.74
N GLU A 9 20.09 17.55 21.25
CA GLU A 9 20.17 17.28 19.82
C GLU A 9 19.11 18.06 19.04
N SER A 10 19.58 18.68 17.95
CA SER A 10 18.73 19.35 16.98
C SER A 10 17.75 18.35 16.36
N LEU A 11 16.56 18.82 15.97
CA LEU A 11 15.54 17.98 15.31
C LEU A 11 16.10 17.27 14.06
N LEU A 12 17.09 17.91 13.40
CA LEU A 12 17.81 17.36 12.26
C LEU A 12 18.65 16.12 12.62
N GLU A 13 19.34 16.13 13.76
CA GLU A 13 20.17 14.98 14.22
C GLU A 13 19.30 13.77 14.55
N ARG A 14 18.13 14.00 15.17
CA ARG A 14 17.16 12.94 15.45
C ARG A 14 16.59 12.32 14.18
N VAL A 15 16.24 13.15 13.19
CA VAL A 15 15.75 12.65 11.89
C VAL A 15 16.84 11.84 11.17
N LYS A 16 18.09 12.32 11.19
CA LYS A 16 19.22 11.61 10.61
C LYS A 16 19.46 10.27 11.30
N PHE A 17 19.43 10.24 12.64
CA PHE A 17 19.54 9.02 13.44
C PHE A 17 18.44 8.01 13.09
N ILE A 18 17.18 8.47 12.99
CA ILE A 18 16.04 7.62 12.62
C ILE A 18 16.24 7.05 11.21
N GLY A 19 16.66 7.87 10.25
CA GLY A 19 16.88 7.45 8.87
C GLY A 19 17.99 6.39 8.76
N GLU A 20 19.14 6.63 9.38
CA GLU A 20 20.30 5.73 9.32
C GLU A 20 20.01 4.39 10.00
N ASN A 21 19.44 4.41 11.21
CA ASN A 21 19.10 3.18 11.92
C ASN A 21 17.91 2.45 11.27
N GLY A 22 16.93 3.17 10.72
CA GLY A 22 15.82 2.59 9.97
C GLY A 22 16.28 1.84 8.72
N PHE A 23 17.25 2.41 7.99
CA PHE A 23 17.85 1.75 6.83
C PHE A 23 18.67 0.51 7.23
N LEU A 24 19.45 0.61 8.31
CA LEU A 24 20.21 -0.52 8.85
C LEU A 24 19.29 -1.65 9.31
N ASP A 25 18.17 -1.34 9.98
CA ASP A 25 17.19 -2.34 10.40
C ASP A 25 16.51 -2.99 9.19
N ALA A 26 16.16 -2.22 8.14
CA ALA A 26 15.66 -2.77 6.88
C ALA A 26 16.67 -3.72 6.21
N TRP A 27 17.97 -3.40 6.29
CA TRP A 27 19.04 -4.24 5.74
C TRP A 27 19.25 -5.51 6.56
N ARG A 28 19.25 -5.41 7.91
CA ARG A 28 19.39 -6.56 8.82
C ARG A 28 18.22 -7.53 8.67
N ASN A 29 17.02 -7.01 8.51
CA ASN A 29 15.78 -7.78 8.36
C ASN A 29 15.42 -8.01 6.88
N ARG A 30 16.43 -8.21 6.01
CA ARG A 30 16.25 -8.34 4.55
C ARG A 30 15.12 -9.27 4.12
N THR A 31 14.93 -10.42 4.78
CA THR A 31 13.88 -11.37 4.40
C THR A 31 12.49 -10.77 4.56
N PHE A 32 12.25 -10.06 5.67
CA PHE A 32 11.00 -9.37 5.94
C PHE A 32 10.83 -8.17 5.01
N THR A 33 11.90 -7.39 4.80
CA THR A 33 11.97 -6.27 3.86
C THR A 33 11.58 -6.69 2.43
N TRP A 34 12.13 -7.80 1.92
CA TRP A 34 11.78 -8.35 0.61
C TRP A 34 10.34 -8.86 0.55
N MET A 35 9.84 -9.44 1.64
CA MET A 35 8.45 -9.88 1.72
C MET A 35 7.48 -8.70 1.62
N ILE A 36 7.76 -7.59 2.31
CA ILE A 36 6.97 -6.36 2.23
C ILE A 36 7.05 -5.73 0.84
N ALA A 37 8.25 -5.63 0.28
CA ALA A 37 8.44 -5.07 -1.06
C ALA A 37 7.71 -5.91 -2.11
N GLY A 38 7.82 -7.24 -2.05
CA GLY A 38 7.11 -8.15 -2.96
C GLY A 38 5.60 -8.08 -2.77
N TYR A 39 5.13 -8.04 -1.52
CA TYR A 39 3.72 -7.87 -1.21
C TYR A 39 3.15 -6.56 -1.78
N SER A 40 3.83 -5.43 -1.54
CA SER A 40 3.47 -4.12 -2.05
C SER A 40 3.48 -4.08 -3.59
N THR A 41 4.49 -4.70 -4.22
CA THR A 41 4.59 -4.86 -5.67
C THR A 41 3.36 -5.58 -6.22
N LEU A 42 2.97 -6.70 -5.61
CA LEU A 42 1.81 -7.49 -6.05
C LEU A 42 0.50 -6.74 -5.86
N CYS A 43 0.31 -6.06 -4.72
CA CYS A 43 -0.87 -5.25 -4.48
C CYS A 43 -0.99 -4.12 -5.52
N THR A 44 0.10 -3.39 -5.75
CA THR A 44 0.13 -2.30 -6.72
C THR A 44 -0.11 -2.78 -8.14
N LEU A 45 0.51 -3.90 -8.53
CA LEU A 45 0.28 -4.51 -9.83
C LEU A 45 -1.20 -4.88 -10.00
N PHE A 46 -1.80 -5.53 -9.00
CA PHE A 46 -3.18 -5.96 -9.03
C PHE A 46 -4.15 -4.78 -9.14
N PHE A 47 -4.03 -3.79 -8.25
CA PHE A 47 -4.90 -2.61 -8.26
C PHE A 47 -4.69 -1.73 -9.49
N GLY A 48 -3.44 -1.61 -9.98
CA GLY A 48 -3.14 -0.90 -11.21
C GLY A 48 -3.81 -1.54 -12.43
N LEU A 49 -3.71 -2.86 -12.57
CA LEU A 49 -4.34 -3.58 -13.68
C LEU A 49 -5.87 -3.60 -13.59
N LEU A 50 -6.44 -3.82 -12.39
CA LEU A 50 -7.89 -3.78 -12.20
C LEU A 50 -8.47 -2.38 -12.40
N GLY A 51 -7.79 -1.33 -11.92
CA GLY A 51 -8.20 0.05 -12.14
C GLY A 51 -8.23 0.40 -13.64
N ARG A 52 -7.24 -0.07 -14.41
CA ARG A 52 -7.22 0.07 -15.87
C ARG A 52 -8.37 -0.68 -16.52
N GLY A 53 -8.58 -1.94 -16.14
CA GLY A 53 -9.71 -2.75 -16.61
C GLY A 53 -11.06 -2.10 -16.35
N TYR A 54 -11.29 -1.60 -15.13
CA TYR A 54 -12.49 -0.86 -14.74
C TYR A 54 -12.72 0.34 -15.66
N LEU A 55 -11.69 1.16 -15.89
CA LEU A 55 -11.80 2.34 -16.75
C LEU A 55 -12.07 1.98 -18.22
N HIS A 56 -11.51 0.88 -18.73
CA HIS A 56 -11.84 0.39 -20.07
C HIS A 56 -13.30 -0.07 -20.18
N PHE A 57 -13.83 -0.80 -19.18
CA PHE A 57 -15.24 -1.21 -19.16
C PHE A 57 -16.18 -0.01 -19.07
N LEU A 58 -15.86 0.96 -18.21
CA LEU A 58 -16.63 2.20 -18.07
C LEU A 58 -16.65 2.99 -19.38
N HIS A 59 -15.48 3.14 -20.03
CA HIS A 59 -15.38 3.85 -21.30
C HIS A 59 -16.17 3.15 -22.41
N ALA A 60 -16.01 1.82 -22.55
CA ALA A 60 -16.75 1.04 -23.54
C ALA A 60 -18.27 1.19 -23.33
N ARG A 61 -18.73 1.17 -22.08
CA ARG A 61 -20.15 1.34 -21.76
C ARG A 61 -20.66 2.71 -22.19
N ILE A 62 -19.92 3.78 -21.85
CA ILE A 62 -20.30 5.17 -22.19
C ILE A 62 -20.34 5.38 -23.71
N VAL A 63 -19.37 4.84 -24.45
CA VAL A 63 -19.33 4.93 -25.92
C VAL A 63 -20.53 4.22 -26.55
N GLU A 64 -20.85 3.02 -26.09
CA GLU A 64 -22.03 2.27 -26.55
C GLU A 64 -23.35 2.95 -26.17
N GLU A 65 -23.45 3.55 -24.98
CA GLU A 65 -24.63 4.33 -24.58
C GLU A 65 -24.87 5.58 -25.46
N LEU A 66 -23.80 6.23 -25.95
CA LEU A 66 -23.84 7.46 -26.74
C LEU A 66 -23.97 7.26 -28.26
N ALA A 67 -23.72 6.06 -28.78
CA ALA A 67 -23.83 5.77 -30.21
C ALA A 67 -25.30 5.84 -30.69
N SER A 68 -25.59 6.60 -31.75
CA SER A 68 -26.96 6.82 -32.26
C SER A 68 -27.66 5.53 -32.72
N ASP A 69 -28.94 5.37 -32.38
CA ASP A 69 -29.73 4.17 -32.67
C ASP A 69 -29.88 3.91 -34.17
N SER A 70 -29.28 2.82 -34.64
CA SER A 70 -29.71 2.16 -35.89
C SER A 70 -30.70 1.05 -35.52
N SER A 71 -31.89 1.14 -36.10
CA SER A 71 -33.14 0.52 -35.64
C SER A 71 -33.21 -1.01 -35.62
N GLU A 72 -32.15 -1.74 -35.97
CA GLU A 72 -32.09 -3.22 -35.90
C GLU A 72 -31.11 -3.76 -34.85
N LEU A 73 -30.33 -2.92 -34.17
CA LEU A 73 -29.33 -3.35 -33.16
C LEU A 73 -29.72 -3.05 -31.70
N VAL A 74 -30.93 -2.54 -31.45
CA VAL A 74 -31.34 -2.01 -30.13
C VAL A 74 -31.30 -3.08 -29.02
N SER A 75 -31.66 -4.33 -29.32
CA SER A 75 -31.61 -5.42 -28.32
C SER A 75 -30.19 -5.86 -27.96
N LYS A 76 -29.33 -6.06 -28.97
CA LYS A 76 -27.92 -6.46 -28.78
C LYS A 76 -27.10 -5.35 -28.12
N LYS A 77 -27.41 -4.09 -28.41
CA LYS A 77 -26.83 -2.92 -27.75
C LYS A 77 -27.19 -2.91 -26.26
N GLY A 78 -28.47 -3.13 -25.92
CA GLY A 78 -28.91 -3.25 -24.52
C GLY A 78 -28.25 -4.41 -23.75
N GLU A 79 -28.12 -5.57 -24.37
CA GLU A 79 -27.42 -6.72 -23.79
C GLU A 79 -25.92 -6.44 -23.54
N LEU A 80 -25.25 -5.77 -24.49
CA LEU A 80 -23.84 -5.39 -24.35
C LEU A 80 -23.62 -4.35 -23.25
N THR A 81 -24.47 -3.32 -23.16
CA THR A 81 -24.40 -2.32 -22.09
C THR A 81 -24.61 -2.95 -20.71
N LEU A 82 -25.55 -3.89 -20.57
CA LEU A 82 -25.77 -4.64 -19.33
C LEU A 82 -24.55 -5.49 -18.94
N LEU A 83 -23.95 -6.19 -19.91
CA LEU A 83 -22.74 -6.98 -19.69
C LEU A 83 -21.57 -6.10 -19.22
N LEU A 84 -21.33 -4.96 -19.89
CA LEU A 84 -20.28 -4.02 -19.52
C LEU A 84 -20.51 -3.41 -18.13
N HIS A 85 -21.76 -3.11 -17.79
CA HIS A 85 -22.12 -2.65 -16.45
C HIS A 85 -21.84 -3.72 -15.39
N PHE A 86 -22.18 -4.98 -15.65
CA PHE A 86 -21.89 -6.08 -14.75
C PHE A 86 -20.37 -6.27 -14.55
N LEU A 87 -19.59 -6.26 -15.64
CA LEU A 87 -18.13 -6.39 -15.58
C LEU A 87 -17.49 -5.23 -14.80
N GLU A 88 -17.98 -4.00 -15.00
CA GLU A 88 -17.57 -2.84 -14.21
C GLU A 88 -17.80 -3.08 -12.70
N LYS A 89 -19.03 -3.44 -12.30
CA LYS A 89 -19.36 -3.66 -10.89
C LYS A 89 -18.62 -4.84 -10.28
N ALA A 90 -18.44 -5.91 -11.04
CA ALA A 90 -17.65 -7.07 -10.62
C ALA A 90 -16.18 -6.67 -10.37
N SER A 91 -15.58 -5.86 -11.25
CA SER A 91 -14.20 -5.39 -11.07
C SER A 91 -14.03 -4.53 -9.81
N LEU A 92 -14.98 -3.65 -9.50
CA LEU A 92 -14.99 -2.87 -8.26
C LEU A 92 -15.14 -3.76 -7.03
N PHE A 93 -16.07 -4.72 -7.07
CA PHE A 93 -16.31 -5.64 -5.96
C PHE A 93 -15.07 -6.49 -5.66
N VAL A 94 -14.46 -7.08 -6.71
CA VAL A 94 -13.21 -7.85 -6.58
C VAL A 94 -12.08 -6.99 -6.01
N SER A 95 -11.95 -5.74 -6.48
CA SER A 95 -10.97 -4.80 -5.94
C SER A 95 -11.19 -4.54 -4.45
N LEU A 96 -12.44 -4.31 -4.03
CA LEU A 96 -12.77 -4.04 -2.63
C LEU A 96 -12.50 -5.25 -1.72
N VAL A 97 -12.87 -6.46 -2.15
CA VAL A 97 -12.58 -7.70 -1.40
C VAL A 97 -11.07 -7.89 -1.27
N PHE A 98 -10.32 -7.71 -2.35
CA PHE A 98 -8.87 -7.87 -2.33
C PHE A 98 -8.20 -6.80 -1.46
N LEU A 99 -8.73 -5.57 -1.43
CA LEU A 99 -8.24 -4.49 -0.55
C LEU A 99 -8.42 -4.85 0.92
N LEU A 100 -9.57 -5.41 1.30
CA LEU A 100 -9.81 -5.86 2.67
C LEU A 100 -8.91 -7.04 3.06
N LEU A 101 -8.72 -8.00 2.17
CA LEU A 101 -7.84 -9.15 2.40
C LEU A 101 -6.37 -8.72 2.51
N SER A 102 -5.95 -7.81 1.64
CA SER A 102 -4.66 -7.13 1.69
C SER A 102 -4.48 -6.47 3.08
N PHE A 103 -5.52 -5.85 3.63
CA PHE A 103 -5.40 -5.13 4.90
C PHE A 103 -5.16 -6.07 6.05
N ALA A 104 -6.00 -7.11 6.10
CA ALA A 104 -5.92 -8.15 7.11
C ALA A 104 -4.55 -8.85 7.05
N TYR A 105 -4.04 -9.13 5.84
CA TYR A 105 -2.75 -9.78 5.66
C TYR A 105 -1.60 -8.89 6.12
N LEU A 106 -1.57 -7.63 5.68
CA LEU A 106 -0.53 -6.66 6.05
C LEU A 106 -0.52 -6.42 7.57
N LEU A 107 -1.69 -6.26 8.18
CA LEU A 107 -1.85 -6.11 9.61
C LEU A 107 -1.29 -7.33 10.36
N THR A 108 -1.56 -8.55 9.87
CA THR A 108 -1.09 -9.80 10.49
C THR A 108 0.42 -9.95 10.37
N LEU A 109 0.97 -9.63 9.20
CA LEU A 109 2.40 -9.70 8.90
C LEU A 109 3.18 -8.71 9.77
N LEU A 110 2.72 -7.47 9.82
CA LEU A 110 3.30 -6.44 10.68
C LEU A 110 3.14 -6.75 12.16
N SER A 111 1.99 -7.29 12.61
CA SER A 111 1.82 -7.57 14.04
C SER A 111 2.80 -8.64 14.52
N LYS A 112 3.08 -9.66 13.69
CA LYS A 112 4.07 -10.69 14.01
C LYS A 112 5.47 -10.11 14.15
N GLU A 113 5.89 -9.29 13.19
CA GLU A 113 7.19 -8.64 13.24
C GLU A 113 7.29 -7.68 14.42
N PHE A 114 6.23 -6.91 14.68
CA PHE A 114 6.22 -5.94 15.77
C PHE A 114 6.27 -6.60 17.15
N ILE A 115 5.67 -7.79 17.32
CA ILE A 115 5.83 -8.61 18.54
C ILE A 115 7.29 -9.07 18.70
N GLN A 116 7.95 -9.46 17.61
CA GLN A 116 9.36 -9.85 17.63
C GLN A 116 10.26 -8.65 17.97
N GLN A 117 9.99 -7.49 17.38
CA GLN A 117 10.68 -6.23 17.61
C GLN A 117 10.38 -5.59 18.97
N LYS A 118 9.27 -5.93 19.64
CA LYS A 118 8.89 -5.39 20.97
C LYS A 118 10.02 -5.54 21.99
N LYS A 119 10.68 -6.70 22.01
CA LYS A 119 11.81 -6.96 22.93
C LYS A 119 13.03 -6.12 22.56
N GLU A 120 13.29 -5.93 21.27
CA GLU A 120 14.36 -5.05 20.80
C GLU A 120 14.09 -3.59 21.17
N PHE A 121 12.84 -3.12 21.09
CA PHE A 121 12.48 -1.78 21.54
C PHE A 121 12.65 -1.58 23.04
N GLN A 122 12.29 -2.58 23.86
CA GLN A 122 12.56 -2.53 25.30
C GLN A 122 14.06 -2.39 25.57
N ILE A 123 14.91 -3.18 24.89
CA ILE A 123 16.36 -3.07 25.05
C ILE A 123 16.86 -1.70 24.58
N LYS A 124 16.41 -1.21 23.42
CA LYS A 124 16.77 0.10 22.88
C LYS A 124 16.32 1.23 23.82
N SER A 125 15.16 1.13 24.46
CA SER A 125 14.69 2.13 25.44
C SER A 125 15.51 2.12 26.72
N TYR A 126 15.93 0.94 27.22
CA TYR A 126 16.89 0.84 28.34
C TYR A 126 18.24 1.51 28.02
N ILE A 127 18.67 1.49 26.75
CA ILE A 127 19.92 2.12 26.28
C ILE A 127 19.74 3.63 26.05
N GLY A 128 18.52 4.17 26.19
CA GLY A 128 18.23 5.60 26.18
C GLY A 128 17.62 6.15 24.89
N THR A 129 17.17 5.30 23.96
CA THR A 129 16.38 5.76 22.81
C THR A 129 14.96 6.13 23.23
N SER A 130 14.44 7.22 22.67
CA SER A 130 13.06 7.65 22.92
C SER A 130 12.04 6.78 22.19
N TYR A 131 10.79 6.81 22.67
CA TYR A 131 9.67 6.16 22.00
C TYR A 131 9.52 6.64 20.55
N PHE A 132 9.66 7.94 20.31
CA PHE A 132 9.56 8.54 18.99
C PHE A 132 10.64 8.02 18.03
N GLU A 133 11.88 7.88 18.49
CA GLU A 133 12.97 7.34 17.68
C GLU A 133 12.75 5.87 17.33
N ASN A 134 12.32 5.03 18.29
CA ASN A 134 12.02 3.62 18.02
C ASN A 134 10.84 3.45 17.05
N ALA A 135 9.77 4.21 17.26
CA ALA A 135 8.63 4.25 16.34
C ALA A 135 9.04 4.71 14.94
N GLY A 136 9.87 5.75 14.84
CA GLY A 136 10.37 6.27 13.58
C GLY A 136 11.27 5.28 12.84
N ILE A 137 12.20 4.62 13.55
CA ILE A 137 13.09 3.60 12.99
C ILE A 137 12.26 2.44 12.43
N PHE A 138 11.28 1.96 13.21
CA PHE A 138 10.38 0.90 12.76
C PHE A 138 9.57 1.34 11.53
N TRP A 139 9.01 2.55 11.54
CA TRP A 139 8.29 3.11 10.40
C TRP A 139 9.16 3.17 9.15
N VAL A 140 10.37 3.72 9.23
CA VAL A 140 11.29 3.83 8.08
C VAL A 140 11.66 2.45 7.54
N SER A 141 11.95 1.50 8.44
CA SER A 141 12.33 0.14 8.04
C SER A 141 11.24 -0.60 7.25
N TYR A 142 9.99 -0.18 7.44
CA TYR A 142 8.80 -0.78 6.85
C TYR A 142 8.23 0.01 5.66
N ALA A 143 8.14 1.33 5.81
CA ALA A 143 7.57 2.21 4.80
C ALA A 143 8.46 2.26 3.55
N LEU A 144 9.78 2.28 3.73
CA LEU A 144 10.72 2.31 2.60
C LEU A 144 10.57 1.11 1.65
N PRO A 145 10.65 -0.17 2.09
CA PRO A 145 10.44 -1.29 1.19
C PRO A 145 9.02 -1.34 0.62
N TYR A 146 8.01 -0.85 1.36
CA TYR A 146 6.66 -0.74 0.85
C TYR A 146 6.59 0.23 -0.34
N PHE A 147 7.12 1.45 -0.21
CA PHE A 147 7.16 2.44 -1.30
C PHE A 147 7.98 1.95 -2.50
N ILE A 148 9.11 1.27 -2.26
CA ILE A 148 9.89 0.65 -3.33
C ILE A 148 9.03 -0.38 -4.08
N GLY A 149 8.30 -1.21 -3.34
CA GLY A 149 7.36 -2.17 -3.93
C GLY A 149 6.27 -1.50 -4.77
N GLU A 150 5.72 -0.37 -4.31
CA GLU A 150 4.70 0.37 -5.07
C GLU A 150 5.25 0.92 -6.39
N LEU A 151 6.46 1.49 -6.37
CA LEU A 151 7.11 1.99 -7.58
C LEU A 151 7.40 0.86 -8.57
N VAL A 152 7.93 -0.27 -8.09
CA VAL A 152 8.21 -1.45 -8.91
C VAL A 152 6.92 -2.03 -9.48
N GLY A 153 5.88 -2.17 -8.66
CA GLY A 153 4.57 -2.68 -9.09
C GLY A 153 3.91 -1.79 -10.15
N SER A 154 3.98 -0.47 -9.98
CA SER A 154 3.48 0.50 -10.97
C SER A 154 4.21 0.39 -12.30
N PHE A 155 5.55 0.29 -12.25
CA PHE A 155 6.38 0.11 -13.44
C PHE A 155 6.07 -1.20 -14.16
N ILE A 156 5.95 -2.31 -13.44
CA ILE A 156 5.57 -3.61 -14.02
C ILE A 156 4.17 -3.55 -14.62
N ALA A 157 3.19 -2.96 -13.94
CA ALA A 157 1.84 -2.81 -14.47
C ALA A 157 1.83 -2.04 -15.79
N GLN A 158 2.68 -1.00 -15.89
CA GLN A 158 2.86 -0.24 -17.13
C GLN A 158 3.49 -1.07 -18.25
N LEU A 159 4.54 -1.84 -17.95
CA LEU A 159 5.13 -2.75 -18.94
C LEU A 159 4.14 -3.82 -19.40
N SER A 160 3.36 -4.40 -18.49
CA SER A 160 2.32 -5.38 -18.82
C SER A 160 1.26 -4.77 -19.72
N TYR A 161 0.82 -3.54 -19.44
CA TYR A 161 -0.15 -2.82 -20.27
C TYR A 161 0.38 -2.54 -21.68
N LEU A 162 1.63 -2.08 -21.79
CA LEU A 162 2.29 -1.87 -23.08
C LEU A 162 2.42 -3.17 -23.87
N ALA A 163 2.79 -4.27 -23.20
CA ALA A 163 2.88 -5.59 -23.84
C ALA A 163 1.53 -6.04 -24.40
N ILE A 164 0.43 -5.83 -23.66
CA ILE A 164 -0.93 -6.13 -24.12
C ILE A 164 -1.27 -5.32 -25.38
N ILE A 165 -0.96 -4.01 -25.41
CA ILE A 165 -1.18 -3.16 -26.58
C ILE A 165 -0.39 -3.64 -27.80
N LEU A 166 0.87 -4.05 -27.61
CA LEU A 166 1.74 -4.51 -28.70
C LEU A 166 1.22 -5.80 -29.36
N ILE A 167 0.57 -6.68 -28.58
CA ILE A 167 0.07 -7.98 -29.04
C ILE A 167 -1.41 -7.90 -29.51
N ALA A 168 -2.13 -6.86 -29.13
CA ALA A 168 -3.54 -6.68 -29.49
C ALA A 168 -3.76 -6.53 -31.01
N ASN A 169 -4.89 -7.04 -31.50
CA ASN A 169 -5.34 -6.79 -32.88
C ASN A 169 -5.75 -5.31 -33.04
N ASP A 170 -5.73 -4.77 -34.27
CA ASP A 170 -5.91 -3.34 -34.54
C ASP A 170 -7.25 -2.79 -34.05
N SER A 171 -8.33 -3.58 -34.14
CA SER A 171 -9.63 -3.20 -33.57
C SER A 171 -9.58 -3.05 -32.05
N LEU A 172 -8.84 -3.92 -31.35
CA LEU A 172 -8.69 -3.87 -29.89
C LEU A 172 -7.73 -2.75 -29.47
N LYS A 173 -6.70 -2.47 -30.28
CA LYS A 173 -5.80 -1.32 -30.08
C LYS A 173 -6.57 -0.01 -30.07
N THR A 174 -7.59 0.16 -30.92
CA THR A 174 -8.43 1.37 -30.92
C THR A 174 -9.06 1.62 -29.55
N TYR A 175 -9.58 0.58 -28.88
CA TYR A 175 -10.18 0.69 -27.54
C TYR A 175 -9.16 0.77 -26.40
N LEU A 176 -7.98 0.16 -26.55
CA LEU A 176 -6.91 0.22 -25.55
C LEU A 176 -6.14 1.55 -25.61
N LEU A 177 -6.03 2.18 -26.77
CA LEU A 177 -5.34 3.46 -26.93
C LEU A 177 -6.23 4.66 -26.55
N LEU A 178 -7.57 4.52 -26.59
CA LEU A 178 -8.49 5.66 -26.51
C LEU A 178 -8.81 6.20 -25.12
N PRO A 179 -8.63 5.49 -24.01
CA PRO A 179 -8.51 6.16 -22.74
C PRO A 179 -7.02 6.31 -22.45
N ARG A 180 -6.42 7.38 -22.98
CA ARG A 180 -5.27 7.99 -22.29
C ARG A 180 -5.79 8.62 -21.00
N TYR A 181 -6.34 7.83 -20.08
CA TYR A 181 -6.26 8.21 -18.69
C TYR A 181 -4.76 8.28 -18.44
N SER A 182 -4.25 9.51 -18.35
CA SER A 182 -2.84 9.72 -17.98
C SER A 182 -2.54 8.78 -16.82
N LEU A 183 -1.43 8.06 -16.87
CA LEU A 183 -0.99 7.08 -15.87
C LEU A 183 -1.27 7.55 -14.41
N ILE A 184 -1.10 8.85 -14.23
CA ILE A 184 -1.51 9.69 -13.10
C ILE A 184 -2.89 9.34 -12.50
N TRP A 185 -3.94 9.13 -13.29
CA TRP A 185 -5.33 8.97 -12.82
C TRP A 185 -5.62 7.62 -12.15
N ILE A 186 -4.81 6.60 -12.39
CA ILE A 186 -4.96 5.29 -11.73
C ILE A 186 -3.83 5.09 -10.74
N ASP A 187 -2.60 5.37 -11.14
CA ASP A 187 -1.43 5.06 -10.33
C ASP A 187 -1.38 5.96 -9.08
N ILE A 188 -1.80 7.25 -9.16
CA ILE A 188 -1.84 8.13 -7.97
C ILE A 188 -2.92 7.70 -6.97
N PRO A 189 -4.19 7.43 -7.36
CA PRO A 189 -5.16 6.90 -6.41
C PRO A 189 -4.74 5.57 -5.79
N VAL A 190 -4.14 4.67 -6.58
CA VAL A 190 -3.63 3.39 -6.07
C VAL A 190 -2.52 3.61 -5.04
N PHE A 191 -1.57 4.50 -5.33
CA PHE A 191 -0.50 4.89 -4.42
C PHE A 191 -1.05 5.54 -3.14
N PHE A 192 -2.03 6.43 -3.28
CA PHE A 192 -2.66 7.10 -2.14
C PHE A 192 -3.42 6.11 -1.25
N ILE A 193 -4.24 5.24 -1.83
CA ILE A 193 -4.99 4.21 -1.08
C ILE A 193 -4.01 3.31 -0.32
N GLN A 194 -2.95 2.83 -0.98
CA GLN A 194 -1.97 1.97 -0.35
C GLN A 194 -1.11 2.69 0.70
N THR A 195 -0.80 3.97 0.52
CA THR A 195 -0.13 4.78 1.54
C THR A 195 -1.02 5.00 2.76
N VAL A 196 -2.30 5.30 2.58
CA VAL A 196 -3.26 5.43 3.69
C VAL A 196 -3.38 4.12 4.45
N PHE A 197 -3.33 3.01 3.74
CA PHE A 197 -3.38 1.67 4.31
C PHE A 197 -2.14 1.32 5.13
N LEU A 198 -0.96 1.69 4.64
CA LEU A 198 0.31 1.61 5.34
C LEU A 198 0.24 2.36 6.67
N ILE A 199 -0.21 3.61 6.62
CA ILE A 199 -0.36 4.48 7.80
C ILE A 199 -1.40 3.89 8.76
N GLY A 200 -2.54 3.44 8.23
CA GLY A 200 -3.63 2.87 9.02
C GLY A 200 -3.22 1.60 9.75
N THR A 201 -2.52 0.68 9.08
CA THR A 201 -2.01 -0.56 9.71
C THR A 201 -1.00 -0.25 10.80
N PHE A 202 -0.06 0.66 10.56
CA PHE A 202 0.92 1.07 11.56
C PHE A 202 0.30 1.76 12.77
N PHE A 203 -0.64 2.68 12.56
CA PHE A 203 -1.34 3.35 13.67
C PHE A 203 -2.12 2.36 14.54
N LEU A 204 -2.82 1.39 13.92
CA LEU A 204 -3.53 0.34 14.65
C LEU A 204 -2.58 -0.55 15.46
N ILE A 205 -1.41 -0.86 14.92
CA ILE A 205 -0.40 -1.68 15.59
C ILE A 205 0.25 -0.90 16.74
N GLN A 206 0.60 0.37 16.52
CA GLN A 206 1.10 1.24 17.58
C GLN A 206 0.09 1.35 18.71
N LYS A 207 -1.20 1.60 18.43
CA LYS A 207 -2.23 1.72 19.47
C LYS A 207 -2.37 0.46 20.32
N LYS A 208 -2.30 -0.73 19.72
CA LYS A 208 -2.34 -2.00 20.47
C LYS A 208 -1.14 -2.20 21.39
N MET A 209 -0.04 -1.50 21.14
CA MET A 209 1.22 -1.66 21.88
C MET A 209 1.52 -0.48 22.80
N GLY A 210 0.99 0.72 22.53
CA GLY A 210 0.96 1.87 23.43
C GLY A 210 0.15 1.63 24.71
N GLY A 211 -0.54 0.48 24.82
CA GLY A 211 -1.01 -0.06 26.10
C GLY A 211 0.10 -0.32 27.13
N ILE A 212 1.38 -0.21 26.75
CA ILE A 212 2.52 -0.20 27.67
C ILE A 212 2.56 1.09 28.53
N GLU A 213 1.91 2.19 28.11
CA GLU A 213 1.77 3.38 28.98
C GLU A 213 0.99 3.08 30.28
N ASN A 214 0.18 2.00 30.30
CA ASN A 214 -0.50 1.55 31.51
C ASN A 214 0.26 0.43 32.25
N GLU A 215 1.27 -0.22 31.65
CA GLU A 215 2.08 -1.23 32.35
C GLU A 215 3.23 -0.58 33.13
N GLU A 216 3.80 0.54 32.66
CA GLU A 216 4.86 1.26 33.38
C GLU A 216 4.34 1.98 34.64
N ASN A 217 3.06 2.38 34.70
CA ASN A 217 2.46 2.92 35.93
C ASN A 217 2.13 1.86 36.98
N THR A 218 2.08 0.57 36.62
CA THR A 218 1.83 -0.53 37.58
C THR A 218 3.10 -1.17 38.14
N ILE A 219 4.29 -0.93 37.55
CA ILE A 219 5.54 -1.52 38.06
C ILE A 219 6.25 -0.59 39.07
N PHE A 220 5.88 0.69 39.13
CA PHE A 220 6.46 1.67 40.06
C PHE A 220 5.60 1.99 41.30
N VAL A 221 4.52 1.23 41.55
CA VAL A 221 3.71 1.34 42.77
C VAL A 221 3.59 -0.04 43.43
N ASP A 222 4.69 -0.62 43.88
CA ASP A 222 4.64 -1.67 44.91
C ASP A 222 6.00 -1.91 45.58
N HIS A 223 6.64 -0.83 46.04
CA HIS A 223 7.71 -0.90 47.05
C HIS A 223 7.62 0.34 47.96
N SER A 224 6.59 0.38 48.79
CA SER A 224 6.51 1.23 49.99
C SER A 224 6.18 0.39 51.20
#